data_AF-A0A4D6FHB5-F1
#
_entry.id   AF-A0A4D6FHB5-F1
#
_cell.length_a   1.000
_cell.length_b   1.000
_cell.length_c   1.000
_cell.angle_alpha   90.00
_cell.angle_beta   90.00
_cell.angle_gamma   90.00
#
_symmetry.space_group_name_H-M   'P 1'
#
loop_
_entity.id
_entity.type
_entity.pdbx_description
1 polymer ?
#
loop_
_entity_poly.entity_id
_entity_poly.type
_entity_poly.pdbx_seq_one_letter_code
_entity_poly.pdbx_strand_id
1 'polypeptide(L)'
;MKLVVINQKLKSKTIFRDSLNLVNTSLENALNSFGCDINKGILPYEFYNKSTLHYKGKLPNWNFYKKLSIYEYSNLLSNTKVFDAKLECLSYLKKDVLGLIELIDKISGYFYNKFNYNITDRSTIPGVGNDNWGQKEYNQEMDLKL
;
A
#
# COMPACT_ATOMS: atom_id res chain seq x y z
N MET A 1 -12.77 -1.79 6.80
CA MET A 1 -13.34 -3.08 7.27
C MET A 1 -12.31 -3.86 8.09
N LYS A 2 -12.69 -4.57 9.16
CA LYS A 2 -11.78 -5.39 9.99
C LYS A 2 -12.29 -6.84 10.02
N LEU A 3 -11.47 -7.78 9.56
CA LEU A 3 -11.78 -9.21 9.65
C LEU A 3 -10.89 -9.85 10.70
N VAL A 4 -11.47 -10.70 11.54
CA VAL A 4 -10.77 -11.39 12.62
C VAL A 4 -10.93 -12.88 12.42
N VAL A 5 -9.81 -13.58 12.30
CA VAL A 5 -9.76 -15.04 12.20
C VAL A 5 -9.17 -15.57 13.50
N ILE A 6 -9.91 -16.44 14.18
CA ILE A 6 -9.48 -17.07 15.43
C ILE A 6 -9.17 -18.53 15.14
N ASN A 7 -7.92 -18.92 15.34
CA ASN A 7 -7.52 -20.32 15.26
C ASN A 7 -7.50 -20.90 16.68
N GLN A 8 -8.54 -21.68 17.00
CA GLN A 8 -8.69 -22.27 18.34
C GLN A 8 -7.58 -23.30 18.65
N LYS A 9 -7.11 -24.04 17.64
CA LYS A 9 -6.07 -25.07 17.81
C LYS A 9 -4.70 -24.46 18.10
N LEU A 10 -4.36 -23.36 17.43
CA LEU A 10 -3.09 -22.65 17.61
C LEU A 10 -3.17 -21.55 18.68
N LYS A 11 -4.35 -21.33 19.28
CA LYS A 11 -4.64 -20.22 20.21
C LYS A 11 -4.16 -18.86 19.68
N SER A 12 -4.29 -18.64 18.37
CA SER A 12 -3.81 -17.43 17.70
C SER A 12 -4.95 -16.65 17.06
N LYS A 13 -4.76 -15.33 16.96
CA LYS A 13 -5.72 -14.39 16.39
C LYS A 13 -5.04 -13.61 15.28
N THR A 14 -5.56 -13.74 14.06
CA THR A 14 -5.12 -12.97 12.89
C THR A 14 -6.14 -11.89 12.59
N ILE A 15 -5.68 -10.66 12.40
CA ILE A 15 -6.54 -9.52 12.09
C ILE A 15 -6.16 -8.99 10.72
N PHE A 16 -7.09 -9.07 9.77
CA PHE A 16 -6.96 -8.41 8.49
C PHE A 16 -7.57 -7.01 8.59
N ARG A 17 -6.76 -6.02 8.22
CA ARG A 17 -7.17 -4.61 8.16
C ARG A 17 -7.08 -4.14 6.73
N ASP A 18 -7.98 -3.25 6.38
CA ASP A 18 -7.98 -2.60 5.09
C ASP A 18 -7.20 -1.29 5.19
N SER A 19 -6.08 -1.23 4.46
CA SER A 19 -5.13 -0.13 4.46
C SER A 19 -5.72 1.17 3.91
N LEU A 20 -6.78 1.12 3.10
CA LEU A 20 -7.44 2.32 2.57
C LEU A 20 -8.07 3.16 3.70
N ASN A 21 -8.41 2.54 4.84
CA ASN A 21 -8.92 3.26 6.01
C ASN A 21 -7.83 4.03 6.77
N LEU A 22 -6.55 3.66 6.57
CA LEU A 22 -5.39 4.35 7.13
C LEU A 22 -4.80 5.35 6.14
N VAL A 23 -4.90 5.07 4.84
CA VAL A 23 -4.37 5.90 3.78
C VAL A 23 -5.45 6.06 2.73
N ASN A 24 -6.24 7.14 2.85
CA ASN A 24 -7.41 7.38 2.02
C ASN A 24 -7.04 7.98 0.64
N THR A 25 -6.11 7.33 -0.07
CA THR A 25 -5.69 7.72 -1.41
C THR A 25 -5.14 6.50 -2.17
N SER A 26 -4.84 6.66 -3.45
CA SER A 26 -4.19 5.60 -4.22
C SER A 26 -2.80 5.30 -3.67
N LEU A 27 -2.35 4.04 -3.77
CA LEU A 27 -1.02 3.64 -3.32
C LEU A 27 0.08 4.50 -3.96
N GLU A 28 -0.04 4.79 -5.26
CA GLU A 28 0.89 5.64 -6.01
C GLU A 28 1.03 7.03 -5.37
N ASN A 29 -0.10 7.70 -5.13
CA ASN A 29 -0.11 9.02 -4.53
C ASN A 29 0.40 9.00 -3.10
N ALA A 30 0.06 7.97 -2.33
CA ALA A 30 0.53 7.81 -0.96
C ALA A 30 2.04 7.64 -0.88
N LEU A 31 2.61 6.74 -1.68
CA LEU A 31 4.05 6.49 -1.73
C LEU A 31 4.81 7.78 -2.03
N ASN A 32 4.36 8.53 -3.05
CA ASN A 32 4.97 9.81 -3.44
C ASN A 32 4.85 10.86 -2.33
N SER A 33 3.68 10.97 -1.70
CA SER A 33 3.42 11.99 -0.66
C SER A 33 4.24 11.77 0.61
N PHE A 34 4.50 10.51 0.95
CA PHE A 34 5.32 10.12 2.11
C PHE A 34 6.79 9.94 1.76
N GLY A 35 7.21 10.25 0.52
CA GLY A 35 8.59 10.13 0.07
C GLY A 35 9.12 8.70 0.21
N CYS A 36 8.30 7.70 -0.15
CA CYS A 36 8.72 6.30 -0.18
C CYS A 36 9.73 6.05 -1.31
N ASP A 37 10.70 5.16 -1.08
CA ASP A 37 11.72 4.79 -2.06
C ASP A 37 11.13 3.88 -3.13
N ILE A 38 10.17 3.03 -2.73
CA ILE A 38 9.48 2.14 -3.65
C ILE A 38 8.38 2.90 -4.40
N ASN A 39 8.55 2.97 -5.73
CA ASN A 39 7.53 3.48 -6.63
C ASN A 39 6.61 2.36 -7.14
N LYS A 40 5.36 2.74 -7.41
CA LYS A 40 4.38 1.83 -8.03
C LYS A 40 4.88 1.39 -9.40
N GLY A 41 4.72 0.10 -9.71
CA GLY A 41 5.07 -0.44 -11.02
C GLY A 41 4.12 0.01 -12.12
N ILE A 42 4.43 -0.38 -13.35
CA ILE A 42 3.57 -0.21 -14.53
C ILE A 42 3.09 -1.60 -14.96
N LEU A 43 1.81 -1.72 -15.32
CA LEU A 43 1.22 -2.97 -15.80
C LEU A 43 0.25 -2.69 -16.95
N PRO A 44 0.28 -3.48 -18.05
CA PRO A 44 -0.69 -3.33 -19.14
C PRO A 44 -2.02 -3.98 -18.77
N TYR A 45 -2.82 -3.34 -17.91
CA TYR A 45 -4.03 -3.93 -17.34
C TYR A 45 -5.00 -4.50 -18.38
N GLU A 46 -5.18 -3.80 -19.49
CA GLU A 46 -6.14 -4.20 -20.53
C GLU A 46 -5.62 -5.36 -21.40
N PHE A 47 -4.31 -5.65 -21.32
CA PHE A 47 -3.73 -6.81 -21.98
C PHE A 47 -4.11 -8.11 -21.27
N TYR A 48 -4.28 -8.10 -19.95
CA TYR A 48 -4.56 -9.31 -19.17
C TYR A 48 -6.02 -9.75 -19.31
N ASN A 49 -6.21 -10.93 -19.90
CA ASN A 49 -7.49 -11.59 -20.04
C ASN A 49 -7.30 -13.12 -19.99
N LYS A 50 -8.38 -13.88 -20.20
CA LYS A 50 -8.35 -15.35 -20.10
C LYS A 50 -7.35 -16.01 -21.05
N SER A 51 -7.07 -15.45 -22.23
CA SER A 51 -6.13 -16.02 -23.20
C SER A 51 -4.70 -15.51 -23.05
N THR A 52 -4.50 -14.36 -22.41
CA THR A 52 -3.17 -13.72 -22.29
C THR A 52 -2.52 -13.88 -20.91
N LEU A 53 -3.21 -14.48 -19.93
CA LEU A 53 -2.69 -14.68 -18.56
C LEU A 53 -1.35 -15.42 -18.50
N HIS A 54 -1.11 -16.33 -19.46
CA HIS A 54 0.12 -17.10 -19.59
C HIS A 54 0.93 -16.73 -20.83
N TYR A 55 0.65 -15.57 -21.41
CA TYR A 55 1.32 -15.08 -22.60
C TYR A 55 2.81 -14.90 -22.37
N LYS A 56 3.60 -15.37 -23.33
CA LYS A 56 5.04 -15.09 -23.44
C LYS A 56 5.35 -14.69 -24.87
N GLY A 57 5.97 -13.54 -25.07
CA GLY A 57 6.25 -13.05 -26.40
C GLY A 57 6.65 -11.59 -26.45
N LYS A 58 6.11 -10.86 -27.42
CA LYS A 58 6.39 -9.44 -27.62
C LYS A 58 5.71 -8.59 -26.55
N LEU A 59 6.30 -7.45 -26.23
CA LEU A 59 5.70 -6.47 -25.35
C LEU A 59 4.30 -6.07 -25.86
N PRO A 60 3.27 -6.02 -24.98
CA PRO A 60 1.95 -5.52 -25.34
C PRO A 60 2.02 -4.11 -25.89
N ASN A 61 1.11 -3.78 -26.82
CA ASN A 61 0.99 -2.44 -27.37
C ASN A 61 0.79 -1.38 -26.27
N TRP A 62 1.33 -0.18 -26.47
CA TRP A 62 1.19 0.98 -25.59
C TRP A 62 -0.27 1.25 -25.16
N ASN A 63 -1.25 1.01 -26.04
CA ASN A 63 -2.67 1.22 -25.75
C ASN A 63 -3.18 0.42 -24.53
N PHE A 64 -2.52 -0.69 -24.16
CA PHE A 64 -2.92 -1.48 -23.00
C PHE A 64 -2.48 -0.88 -21.64
N TYR A 65 -1.73 0.23 -21.66
CA TYR A 65 -1.21 0.91 -20.48
C TYR A 65 -1.99 2.19 -20.19
N LYS A 66 -2.59 2.29 -19.01
CA LYS A 66 -3.46 3.45 -18.65
C LYS A 66 -2.72 4.74 -18.32
N LYS A 67 -1.47 4.66 -17.86
CA LYS A 67 -0.69 5.80 -17.35
C LYS A 67 0.79 5.68 -17.72
N LEU A 68 1.06 5.46 -19.01
CA LEU A 68 2.43 5.37 -19.51
C LEU A 68 2.58 6.37 -20.65
N SER A 69 3.56 7.26 -20.57
CA SER A 69 3.86 8.14 -21.70
C SER A 69 4.48 7.35 -22.85
N ILE A 70 4.35 7.87 -24.07
CA ILE A 70 4.91 7.21 -25.26
C ILE A 70 6.45 7.10 -25.19
N TYR A 71 7.10 8.05 -24.51
CA TYR A 71 8.54 8.05 -24.28
C TYR A 71 8.95 6.92 -23.32
N GLU A 72 8.27 6.80 -22.18
CA GLU A 72 8.52 5.71 -21.22
C GLU A 72 8.25 4.34 -21.85
N TYR A 73 7.20 4.22 -22.66
CA TYR A 73 6.93 3.00 -23.40
C TYR A 73 8.02 2.65 -24.41
N SER A 74 8.55 3.65 -25.13
CA SER A 74 9.65 3.43 -26.07
C SER A 74 10.90 2.91 -25.35
N ASN A 75 11.18 3.42 -24.15
CA ASN A 75 12.25 2.91 -23.29
C ASN A 75 11.95 1.49 -22.77
N LEU A 76 10.69 1.18 -22.44
CA LEU A 76 10.30 -0.17 -22.03
C LEU A 76 10.48 -1.17 -23.18
N LEU A 77 10.08 -0.78 -24.39
CA LEU A 77 10.16 -1.59 -25.60
C LEU A 77 11.60 -1.88 -26.00
N SER A 78 12.51 -0.92 -25.88
CA SER A 78 13.93 -1.12 -26.20
C SER A 78 14.64 -2.05 -25.20
N ASN A 79 14.21 -2.04 -23.94
CA ASN A 79 14.81 -2.86 -22.88
C ASN A 79 14.20 -4.25 -22.73
N THR A 80 13.00 -4.48 -23.28
CA THR A 80 12.26 -5.74 -23.10
C THR A 80 12.36 -6.63 -24.34
N LYS A 81 13.16 -7.69 -24.25
CA LYS A 81 13.30 -8.68 -25.34
C LYS A 81 12.14 -9.68 -25.38
N VAL A 82 11.73 -10.17 -24.21
CA VAL A 82 10.63 -11.13 -24.05
C VAL A 82 9.77 -10.66 -22.89
N PHE A 83 8.49 -10.47 -23.16
CA PHE A 83 7.47 -10.17 -22.17
C PHE A 83 6.83 -11.47 -21.69
N ASP A 84 6.88 -11.73 -20.38
CA ASP A 84 6.19 -12.83 -19.71
C ASP A 84 5.11 -12.25 -18.80
N ALA A 85 3.86 -12.41 -19.20
CA ALA A 85 2.72 -11.81 -18.50
C ALA A 85 2.65 -12.24 -17.03
N LYS A 86 2.99 -13.50 -16.73
CA LYS A 86 2.94 -14.01 -15.35
C LYS A 86 4.03 -13.37 -14.50
N LEU A 87 5.27 -13.31 -15.02
CA LEU A 87 6.41 -12.75 -14.28
C LEU A 87 6.25 -11.25 -14.05
N GLU A 88 5.80 -10.51 -15.06
CA GLU A 88 5.56 -9.07 -14.94
C GLU A 88 4.46 -8.76 -13.93
N CYS A 89 3.35 -9.52 -13.96
CA CYS A 89 2.29 -9.39 -12.97
C CYS A 89 2.78 -9.69 -11.54
N LEU A 90 3.56 -10.76 -11.34
CA LEU A 90 4.13 -11.08 -10.03
C LEU A 90 5.11 -10.01 -9.54
N SER A 91 5.97 -9.50 -10.43
CA SER A 91 6.91 -8.41 -10.13
C SER A 91 6.17 -7.14 -9.71
N TYR A 92 5.12 -6.79 -10.45
CA TYR A 92 4.23 -5.66 -10.13
C TYR A 92 3.58 -5.83 -8.76
N LEU A 93 2.95 -6.98 -8.50
CA LEU A 93 2.28 -7.26 -7.21
C LEU A 93 3.27 -7.22 -6.04
N LYS A 94 4.50 -7.73 -6.24
CA LYS A 94 5.55 -7.66 -5.24
C LYS A 94 5.90 -6.22 -4.90
N LYS A 95 6.02 -5.33 -5.89
CA LYS A 95 6.25 -3.89 -5.64
C LYS A 95 5.10 -3.25 -4.89
N ASP A 96 3.85 -3.58 -5.23
CA ASP A 96 2.67 -3.06 -4.52
C ASP A 96 2.66 -3.46 -3.03
N VAL A 97 2.97 -4.73 -2.73
CA VAL A 97 3.05 -5.21 -1.34
C VAL A 97 4.20 -4.56 -0.58
N LEU A 98 5.40 -4.53 -1.17
CA LEU A 98 6.57 -3.94 -0.51
C LEU A 98 6.42 -2.43 -0.31
N GLY A 99 5.88 -1.72 -1.29
CA GLY A 99 5.59 -0.30 -1.17
C GLY A 99 4.56 -0.03 -0.08
N LEU A 100 3.48 -0.82 0.00
CA LEU A 100 2.52 -0.69 1.09
C LEU A 100 3.15 -0.91 2.47
N ILE A 101 4.06 -1.88 2.61
CA ILE A 101 4.79 -2.13 3.86
C ILE A 101 5.64 -0.91 4.23
N GLU A 102 6.43 -0.39 3.29
CA GLU A 102 7.26 0.80 3.52
C GLU A 102 6.41 2.02 3.92
N LEU A 103 5.31 2.25 3.22
CA LEU A 103 4.38 3.33 3.52
C LEU A 103 3.82 3.23 4.94
N ILE A 104 3.34 2.04 5.34
CA ILE A 104 2.80 1.83 6.68
C ILE A 104 3.88 2.02 7.75
N ASP A 105 5.12 1.58 7.48
CA ASP A 105 6.25 1.79 8.40
C ASP A 105 6.55 3.29 8.58
N LYS A 106 6.66 4.06 7.49
CA LYS A 106 6.88 5.51 7.55
C LYS A 106 5.77 6.25 8.28
N ILE A 107 4.51 5.90 7.99
CA ILE A 107 3.36 6.49 8.70
C ILE A 107 3.42 6.12 10.19
N SER A 108 3.68 4.86 10.52
CA SER A 108 3.74 4.41 11.90
C SER A 108 4.84 5.13 12.67
N GLY A 109 6.03 5.28 12.08
CA GLY A 109 7.12 6.07 12.65
C GLY A 109 6.76 7.54 12.85
N TYR A 110 6.11 8.17 11.87
CA TYR A 110 5.64 9.56 12.00
C TYR A 110 4.68 9.74 13.18
N PHE A 111 3.66 8.89 13.28
CA PHE A 111 2.66 8.97 14.35
C PHE A 111 3.26 8.63 15.70
N TYR A 112 4.13 7.62 15.77
CA TYR A 112 4.80 7.25 17.01
C TYR A 112 5.68 8.38 17.52
N ASN A 113 6.50 8.99 16.65
CA ASN A 113 7.37 10.09 17.05
C ASN A 113 6.59 11.34 17.49
N LYS A 114 5.42 11.58 16.90
CA LYS A 114 4.63 12.79 17.17
C LYS A 114 3.64 12.65 18.33
N PHE A 115 3.12 11.44 18.57
CA PHE A 115 2.03 11.19 19.51
C PHE A 115 2.32 10.03 20.47
N ASN A 116 3.50 9.40 20.40
CA ASN A 116 3.86 8.18 21.13
C ASN A 116 2.85 7.04 20.94
N TYR A 117 2.33 6.94 19.71
CA TYR A 117 1.20 6.09 19.37
C TYR A 117 1.43 5.31 18.08
N ASN A 118 1.16 4.00 18.10
CA ASN A 118 1.25 3.17 16.89
C ASN A 118 -0.08 3.20 16.12
N ILE A 119 -0.05 3.77 14.92
CA ILE A 119 -1.25 3.92 14.08
C ILE A 119 -1.93 2.58 13.75
N THR A 120 -1.16 1.48 13.71
CA THR A 120 -1.67 0.15 13.36
C THR A 120 -2.50 -0.49 14.48
N ASP A 121 -2.53 0.10 15.67
CA ASP A 121 -3.39 -0.38 16.76
C ASP A 121 -4.88 -0.13 16.46
N ARG A 122 -5.21 0.88 15.63
CA ARG A 122 -6.59 1.21 15.23
C ARG A 122 -6.86 0.96 13.75
N SER A 123 -8.15 0.81 13.46
CA SER A 123 -8.61 0.42 12.13
C SER A 123 -8.81 1.60 11.18
N THR A 124 -8.83 2.84 11.69
CA THR A 124 -9.14 4.05 10.93
C THR A 124 -8.40 5.27 11.50
N ILE A 125 -8.07 6.26 10.66
CA ILE A 125 -7.47 7.53 11.11
C ILE A 125 -8.33 8.27 12.16
N PRO A 126 -9.68 8.39 12.01
CA PRO A 126 -10.51 9.03 13.04
C PRO A 126 -10.46 8.34 14.40
N GLY A 127 -10.32 7.00 14.41
CA GLY A 127 -10.14 6.25 15.66
C GLY A 127 -8.82 6.56 16.36
N VAL A 128 -7.75 6.86 15.60
CA VAL A 128 -6.48 7.35 16.14
C VAL A 128 -6.63 8.78 16.70
N GLY A 129 -7.40 9.63 16.01
CA GLY A 129 -7.71 10.98 16.47
C GLY A 129 -8.36 10.97 17.86
N ASN A 130 -9.47 10.25 18.03
CA ASN A 130 -10.23 10.24 19.29
C ASN A 130 -9.39 9.81 20.51
N ASP A 131 -8.48 8.85 20.36
CA ASP A 131 -7.59 8.44 21.44
C ASP A 131 -6.59 9.55 21.83
N ASN A 132 -6.01 10.23 20.83
CA ASN A 132 -5.05 11.31 21.05
C ASN A 132 -5.70 12.54 21.72
N TRP A 133 -6.94 12.85 21.35
CA TRP A 133 -7.72 13.91 22.01
C TRP A 133 -8.03 13.54 23.46
N GLY A 134 -8.52 12.32 23.71
CA GLY A 134 -8.82 11.86 25.07
C GLY A 134 -7.58 11.76 25.98
N GLN A 135 -6.41 11.38 25.45
CA GLN A 135 -5.16 11.39 26.22
C GLN A 135 -4.66 12.80 26.53
N LYS A 136 -4.81 13.75 25.60
CA LYS A 136 -4.46 15.16 25.87
C LYS A 136 -5.35 15.78 26.94
N GLU A 137 -6.65 15.54 26.90
CA GLU A 137 -7.59 16.02 27.93
C GLU A 137 -7.28 15.40 29.30
N TYR A 138 -7.05 14.09 29.36
CA TYR A 138 -6.68 13.40 30.61
C TYR A 138 -5.38 13.94 31.23
N ASN A 139 -4.34 14.17 30.42
CA ASN A 139 -3.08 14.72 30.91
C ASN A 139 -3.22 16.19 31.36
N GLN A 140 -4.02 17.01 30.65
CA GLN A 140 -4.31 18.39 31.07
C GLN A 140 -5.11 18.45 32.38
N GLU A 141 -6.05 17.53 32.61
CA GLU A 141 -6.78 17.43 33.88
C GLU A 141 -5.89 17.00 35.06
N MET A 142 -4.84 16.21 34.81
CA MET A 142 -3.86 15.84 35.84
C MET A 142 -2.93 17.00 36.19
N ASP A 143 -2.48 17.78 35.20
CA ASP A 143 -1.62 18.96 35.43
C ASP A 143 -2.36 20.11 36.14
N LEU A 144 -3.68 20.20 36.01
CA LEU A 144 -4.53 21.16 36.72
C LEU A 144 -4.86 20.74 38.18
N LYS A 145 -4.55 19.50 38.56
CA LYS A 145 -4.82 18.93 39.90
C LYS A 145 -3.56 18.85 40.79
N LEU A 146 -2.41 19.31 40.29
CA LEU A 146 -1.15 19.49 41.02
C LEU A 146 -0.95 20.97 41.40
#